data_AF-A0AAV2F8T2-F1
#
_entry.id   AF-A0AAV2F8T2-F1
#
_cell.length_a   1.000
_cell.length_b   1.000
_cell.length_c   1.000
_cell.angle_alpha   90.00
_cell.angle_beta   90.00
_cell.angle_gamma   90.00
#
_symmetry.space_group_name_H-M   'P 1'
#
loop_
_entity.id
_entity.type
_entity.pdbx_description
1 polymer ?
#
loop_
_entity_poly.entity_id
_entity_poly.type
_entity_poly.pdbx_seq_one_letter_code
_entity_poly.pdbx_strand_id
1 'polypeptide(L)' 'MMKDEVKPVRQPHRRLSPNLEAVVRVEIAKLMDVVIIFPISDSKWVSPTQVVPKKGRMTVVSNEKNELIPMRTVTG' A
#
# COMPACT_ATOMS: atom_id res chain seq x y z
N MET A 1 -16.38 -14.96 15.45
CA MET A 1 -15.73 -14.31 16.61
C MET A 1 -14.26 -14.72 16.64
N MET A 2 -13.34 -13.79 16.87
CA MET A 2 -11.94 -14.14 17.15
C MET A 2 -11.88 -14.89 18.49
N LYS A 3 -10.99 -15.89 18.59
CA LYS A 3 -10.77 -16.61 19.85
C LYS A 3 -10.11 -15.66 20.86
N ASP A 4 -10.69 -15.57 22.06
CA ASP A 4 -10.29 -14.63 23.12
C ASP A 4 -8.83 -14.76 23.60
N GLU A 5 -8.13 -15.83 23.22
CA GLU A 5 -6.77 -16.14 23.67
C GLU A 5 -5.67 -15.74 22.67
N VAL A 6 -6.00 -15.18 21.49
CA VAL A 6 -4.98 -14.83 20.49
C VAL A 6 -4.39 -13.46 20.79
N LYS A 7 -3.14 -13.46 21.29
CA LYS A 7 -2.38 -12.22 21.47
C LYS A 7 -2.08 -11.58 20.10
N PRO A 8 -2.31 -10.27 19.94
CA PRO A 8 -1.94 -9.55 18.72
C PRO A 8 -0.42 -9.63 18.51
N VAL A 9 -0.01 -10.15 17.35
CA VAL A 9 1.41 -10.17 16.94
C VAL A 9 1.66 -9.05 15.94
N ARG A 10 2.61 -8.18 16.25
CA ARG A 10 3.10 -7.18 15.30
C ARG A 10 4.14 -7.81 14.39
N GLN A 11 3.76 -8.08 13.15
CA GLN A 11 4.73 -8.49 12.13
C GLN A 11 5.52 -7.26 11.66
N PRO A 12 6.86 -7.37 11.50
CA PRO A 12 7.64 -6.30 10.88
C PRO A 12 7.10 -5.99 9.48
N HIS A 13 6.90 -4.71 9.19
CA HIS A 13 6.52 -4.29 7.86
C HIS A 13 7.67 -4.54 6.87
N ARG A 14 7.35 -5.04 5.68
CA ARG A 14 8.37 -5.29 4.65
C ARG A 14 8.86 -3.95 4.09
N ARG A 15 10.18 -3.82 3.88
CA ARG A 15 10.75 -2.61 3.27
C ARG A 15 10.25 -2.48 1.83
N LEU A 16 9.76 -1.30 1.49
CA LEU A 16 9.41 -0.91 0.12
C LEU A 16 10.55 -0.08 -0.48
N SER A 17 10.66 -0.06 -1.81
CA SER A 17 11.53 0.90 -2.47
C SER A 17 10.90 2.30 -2.37
N PRO A 18 11.70 3.39 -2.32
CA PRO A 18 11.18 4.75 -2.21
C PRO A 18 10.13 5.09 -3.29
N ASN A 19 10.33 4.62 -4.52
CA ASN A 19 9.40 4.83 -5.63
C ASN A 19 8.03 4.16 -5.37
N LEU A 20 8.04 2.93 -4.84
CA LEU A 20 6.79 2.22 -4.51
C LEU A 20 6.12 2.83 -3.28
N GLU A 21 6.91 3.31 -2.30
CA GLU A 21 6.38 3.96 -1.11
C GLU A 21 5.56 5.22 -1.46
N ALA A 22 6.06 6.05 -2.38
CA ALA A 22 5.32 7.23 -2.86
C ALA A 22 3.97 6.84 -3.49
N VAL A 23 3.95 5.83 -4.35
CA VAL A 23 2.72 5.33 -5.00
C VAL A 23 1.74 4.78 -3.96
N VAL A 24 2.23 4.00 -2.98
CA VAL A 24 1.39 3.42 -1.93
C VAL A 24 0.75 4.50 -1.06
N ARG A 25 1.51 5.55 -0.70
CA ARG A 25 0.98 6.67 0.09
C ARG A 25 -0.16 7.38 -0.64
N VAL A 26 -0.04 7.59 -1.95
CA VAL A 26 -1.10 8.20 -2.78
C VAL A 26 -2.33 7.30 -2.84
N GLU A 27 -2.17 6.00 -3.03
CA GLU A 27 -3.30 5.06 -3.05
C GLU A 27 -4.01 4.96 -1.69
N ILE A 28 -3.27 4.97 -0.58
CA ILE A 28 -3.85 5.02 0.78
C ILE A 28 -4.67 6.29 0.97
N ALA A 29 -4.16 7.45 0.55
CA ALA A 29 -4.89 8.72 0.65
C ALA A 29 -6.23 8.66 -0.09
N LYS A 30 -6.24 8.15 -1.34
CA LYS A 30 -7.48 7.96 -2.10
C LYS A 30 -8.48 7.05 -1.38
N LEU A 31 -8.01 5.95 -0.79
CA LEU A 31 -8.87 5.03 -0.06
C LEU A 31 -9.44 5.65 1.23
N MET A 32 -8.70 6.58 1.85
CA MET A 32 -9.20 7.39 2.97
C MET A 32 -10.24 8.40 2.50
N ASP A 33 -10.02 9.07 1.36
CA ASP A 33 -10.95 10.06 0.80
C ASP A 33 -12.31 9.43 0.46
N VAL A 34 -12.31 8.18 -0.03
CA VAL A 34 -13.55 7.42 -0.29
C VAL A 34 -14.07 6.65 0.93
N VAL A 35 -13.49 6.87 2.12
CA VAL A 35 -13.92 6.29 3.41
C VAL A 35 -13.92 4.74 3.41
N ILE A 36 -13.04 4.12 2.62
CA ILE A 36 -12.84 2.66 2.62
C ILE A 36 -11.93 2.25 3.78
N ILE A 37 -10.94 3.07 4.12
CA ILE A 37 -10.03 2.85 5.25
C ILE A 37 -10.00 4.07 6.17
N PHE A 38 -9.68 3.85 7.44
CA PHE A 38 -9.56 4.89 8.46
C PHE A 38 -8.29 4.70 9.30
N PRO A 39 -7.69 5.78 9.81
CA PRO A 39 -6.52 5.68 10.66
C PRO A 39 -6.90 5.16 12.04
N ILE A 40 -6.10 4.23 12.57
CA ILE A 40 -6.22 3.70 13.93
C ILE A 40 -4.87 3.92 14.61
N SER A 41 -4.84 4.73 15.67
CA SER A 41 -3.60 5.08 16.36
C SER A 41 -3.19 4.07 17.43
N ASP A 42 -4.15 3.38 18.04
CA ASP A 42 -3.98 2.58 19.27
C ASP A 42 -4.03 1.06 19.03
N SER A 43 -4.03 0.59 17.78
CA SER A 43 -4.13 -0.84 17.49
C SER A 43 -2.88 -1.60 17.95
N LYS A 44 -3.10 -2.62 18.78
CA LYS A 44 -2.06 -3.61 19.10
C LYS A 44 -1.70 -4.44 17.85
N TRP A 45 -2.65 -4.60 16.93
CA TRP A 45 -2.47 -5.26 15.63
C TRP A 45 -1.78 -4.34 14.62
N VAL A 46 -0.93 -4.93 13.79
CA VAL A 46 -0.36 -4.29 12.59
C VAL A 46 -0.89 -5.06 11.39
N SER A 47 -1.51 -4.36 10.44
CA SER A 47 -1.90 -4.94 9.16
C SER A 47 -0.66 -5.04 8.25
N PRO A 48 -0.20 -6.25 7.88
CA PRO A 48 0.87 -6.36 6.90
C PRO A 48 0.38 -5.87 5.54
N THR A 49 1.05 -4.88 4.96
CA THR A 49 0.71 -4.34 3.65
C THR A 49 1.62 -4.99 2.60
N GLN A 50 1.02 -5.58 1.57
CA GLN A 50 1.74 -6.14 0.44
C GLN A 50 1.40 -5.34 -0.82
N VAL A 51 2.44 -4.89 -1.53
CA VAL A 51 2.32 -4.18 -2.80
C VAL A 51 2.62 -5.16 -3.91
N VAL A 52 1.65 -5.39 -4.78
CA VAL A 52 1.82 -6.27 -5.95
C VAL A 52 1.57 -5.44 -7.20
N PRO A 53 2.51 -5.40 -8.16
CA PRO A 53 2.25 -4.77 -9.45
C PRO A 53 1.02 -5.40 -10.12
N LYS A 54 0.12 -4.58 -10.68
CA LYS A 54 -1.03 -5.11 -11.41
C LYS A 54 -0.55 -6.00 -12.57
N LYS A 55 -1.19 -7.17 -12.73
CA LYS A 55 -0.87 -8.14 -13.79
C LYS A 55 -1.11 -7.45 -15.15
N GLY A 56 -0.04 -7.25 -15.92
CA GLY A 56 -0.07 -6.49 -17.18
C GLY A 56 1.20 -5.70 -17.52
N ARG A 57 2.29 -5.82 -16.73
CA ARG A 57 3.53 -5.01 -16.87
C ARG A 57 3.27 -3.49 -16.90
N MET A 58 2.15 -3.06 -16.33
CA MET A 58 1.80 -1.65 -16.21
C MET A 58 2.03 -1.23 -14.77
N THR A 59 3.14 -0.54 -14.53
CA THR A 59 3.39 0.12 -13.25
C THR A 59 2.87 1.54 -13.35
N VAL A 60 2.01 1.93 -12.42
CA VAL A 60 1.56 3.32 -12.34
C VAL A 60 2.63 4.10 -11.57
N VAL A 61 3.25 5.08 -12.22
CA VAL A 61 4.31 5.92 -11.64
C VAL A 61 3.80 7.37 -11.65
N SER A 62 3.95 8.07 -10.53
CA SER A 62 3.65 9.50 -10.45
C SER A 62 4.74 10.30 -11.17
N ASN A 63 4.36 11.17 -12.10
CA ASN A 63 5.26 12.15 -12.72
C ASN A 63 5.53 13.33 -11.76
N GLU A 64 6.36 14.29 -12.19
CA GLU A 64 6.68 15.52 -11.45
C GLU A 64 5.45 16.40 -11.13
N LYS A 65 4.33 16.16 -11.82
CA LYS A 65 3.05 16.85 -11.63
C LYS A 65 2.07 16.07 -10.74
N ASN A 66 2.53 14.98 -10.09
CA ASN A 66 1.71 14.02 -9.34
C ASN A 66 0.62 13.33 -10.18
N GLU A 67 0.70 13.39 -11.50
CA GLU A 67 -0.19 12.66 -12.38
C GLU A 67 0.30 11.21 -12.49
N LEU A 68 -0.66 10.29 -12.43
CA LEU A 68 -0.39 8.86 -12.46
C LEU A 68 -0.22 8.41 -13.91
N ILE A 69 1.02 8.24 -14.34
CA ILE A 69 1.33 7.77 -15.68
C ILE A 69 1.46 6.25 -15.67
N PRO A 70 0.68 5.52 -16.49
CA PRO A 70 0.88 4.11 -16.72
C PRO A 70 2.18 3.91 -17.50
N MET A 71 3.22 3.36 -16.85
CA MET A 71 4.51 3.06 -17.46
C MET A 71 4.60 1.57 -17.80
N ARG A 72 4.87 1.27 -19.08
CA ARG A 72 5.09 -0.08 -19.59
C ARG A 72 6.58 -0.41 -19.48
N THR A 73 6.95 -1.46 -18.77
CA THR A 73 8.33 -1.97 -18.82
C THR A 73 8.57 -2.66 -20.17
N VAL A 74 9.33 -2.02 -21.06
CA VAL A 74 9.82 -2.63 -22.30
C VAL A 74 11.09 -3.41 -21.94
N THR A 75 10.92 -4.70 -21.65
CA THR A 75 12.05 -5.64 -21.64
C THR A 75 12.22 -6.11 -23.07
N GLY A 76 13.33 -5.71 -23.71
CA GLY A 76 13.85 -6.38 -24.90
C GLY A 76 14.51 -7.70 -24.53
#